data_AF-A0A7J3XBS3-F1
#
_entry.id   AF-A0A7J3XBS3-F1
#
_cell.length_a   1.000
_cell.length_b   1.000
_cell.length_c   1.000
_cell.angle_alpha   90.00
_cell.angle_beta   90.00
_cell.angle_gamma   90.00
#
_symmetry.space_group_name_H-M   'P 1'
#
loop_
_entity.id
_entity.type
_entity.pdbx_description
1 polymer ?
#
loop_
_entity_poly.entity_id
_entity_poly.type
_entity_poly.pdbx_seq_one_letter_code
_entity_poly.pdbx_strand_id
1 'polypeptide(L)'
;DVHNWVLGASGFPSVLEHVVFTFYIEGISRVASHQLVRHRIASYTQESQRYAGVRPDYIVPGSVAKAGYGDRFREAVEYCYRLYREMVEAGVPYEDARYVLPQAFTTSILMTVNLRELVHIACLRLSPQAQWELRDVVRAMVEEAAKVVPEIWELTTKICSQQEHRST
;
A
#
# COMPACT_ATOMS: atom_id res chain seq x y z
N ASP A 1 30.47 -13.71 7.08
CA ASP A 1 29.68 -12.68 7.77
C ASP A 1 28.36 -12.51 7.03
N VAL A 2 27.23 -12.58 7.73
CA VAL A 2 25.88 -12.57 7.14
C VAL A 2 25.59 -11.23 6.46
N HIS A 3 26.05 -10.12 7.04
CA HIS A 3 25.93 -8.77 6.50
C HIS A 3 26.48 -8.68 5.06
N ASN A 4 27.74 -9.05 4.89
CA ASN A 4 28.42 -9.06 3.60
C ASN A 4 27.76 -10.00 2.59
N TRP A 5 27.19 -11.12 3.06
CA TRP A 5 26.47 -12.05 2.20
C TRP A 5 25.16 -11.46 1.65
N VAL A 6 24.37 -10.79 2.51
CA VAL A 6 23.11 -10.13 2.09
C VAL A 6 23.39 -9.04 1.06
N LEU A 7 24.43 -8.23 1.26
CA LEU A 7 24.82 -7.21 0.27
C LEU A 7 25.34 -7.82 -1.03
N GLY A 8 26.09 -8.92 -0.95
CA GLY A 8 26.57 -9.67 -2.10
C GLY A 8 25.45 -10.30 -2.93
N ALA A 9 24.31 -10.61 -2.31
CA ALA A 9 23.14 -11.15 -2.99
C ALA A 9 22.54 -10.20 -4.05
N SER A 10 22.90 -8.92 -4.06
CA SER A 10 22.58 -8.01 -5.17
C SER A 10 23.08 -8.52 -6.54
N GLY A 11 24.16 -9.32 -6.58
CA GLY A 11 24.66 -9.96 -7.79
C GLY A 11 23.92 -11.24 -8.19
N PHE A 12 23.19 -11.88 -7.27
CA PHE A 12 22.42 -13.11 -7.48
C PHE A 12 21.09 -13.05 -6.68
N PRO A 13 20.12 -12.22 -7.10
CA PRO A 13 18.98 -11.85 -6.25
C PRO A 13 18.00 -12.98 -5.92
N SER A 14 18.07 -14.13 -6.60
CA SER A 14 17.18 -15.27 -6.34
C SER A 14 17.26 -15.77 -4.89
N VAL A 15 18.43 -15.68 -4.25
CA VAL A 15 18.60 -16.11 -2.85
C VAL A 15 17.77 -15.26 -1.88
N LEU A 16 17.43 -14.01 -2.24
CA LEU A 16 16.62 -13.12 -1.43
C LEU A 16 15.14 -13.54 -1.40
N GLU A 17 14.70 -14.40 -2.31
CA GLU A 17 13.31 -14.87 -2.36
C GLU A 17 12.95 -15.78 -1.17
N HIS A 18 13.95 -16.33 -0.48
CA HIS A 18 13.76 -17.18 0.69
C HIS A 18 13.49 -16.41 1.98
N VAL A 19 13.74 -15.09 1.99
CA VAL A 19 13.37 -14.22 3.12
C VAL A 19 11.98 -13.67 2.85
N VAL A 20 11.01 -14.00 3.70
CA VAL A 20 9.60 -13.66 3.51
C VAL A 20 9.09 -12.84 4.68
N PHE A 21 8.40 -11.75 4.36
CA PHE A 21 7.71 -10.88 5.31
C PHE A 21 6.21 -11.00 5.13
N THR A 22 5.47 -10.91 6.24
CA THR A 22 4.02 -10.72 6.22
C THR A 22 3.70 -9.45 6.99
N PHE A 23 3.09 -8.49 6.31
CA PHE A 23 2.70 -7.20 6.86
C PHE A 23 1.19 -7.15 7.00
N TYR A 24 0.72 -6.68 8.15
CA TYR A 24 -0.66 -6.22 8.30
C TYR A 24 -0.67 -4.71 8.16
N ILE A 25 -1.30 -4.21 7.10
CA ILE A 25 -1.30 -2.81 6.72
C ILE A 25 -2.72 -2.28 6.92
N GLU A 26 -2.88 -1.27 7.76
CA GLU A 26 -4.17 -0.68 8.11
C GLU A 26 -4.19 0.82 7.89
N GLY A 27 -5.40 1.39 7.84
CA GLY A 27 -5.58 2.83 7.74
C GLY A 27 -5.15 3.42 6.40
N ILE A 28 -5.05 2.60 5.35
CA ILE A 28 -4.73 3.04 3.99
C ILE A 28 -6.01 3.21 3.17
N SER A 29 -6.04 4.17 2.27
CA SER A 29 -7.15 4.39 1.34
C SER A 29 -7.29 3.23 0.34
N ARG A 30 -8.49 3.09 -0.22
CA ARG A 30 -8.71 2.18 -1.35
C ARG A 30 -7.81 2.55 -2.54
N VAL A 31 -7.56 3.84 -2.78
CA VAL A 31 -6.61 4.31 -3.81
C VAL A 31 -5.22 3.71 -3.63
N ALA A 32 -4.67 3.74 -2.41
CA ALA A 32 -3.36 3.17 -2.12
C ALA A 32 -3.37 1.64 -2.24
N SER A 33 -4.39 0.97 -1.68
CA SER A 33 -4.51 -0.49 -1.77
C SER A 33 -4.58 -0.98 -3.22
N HIS A 34 -5.31 -0.27 -4.10
CA HIS A 34 -5.45 -0.61 -5.52
C HIS A 34 -4.15 -0.48 -6.31
N GLN A 35 -3.20 0.34 -5.84
CA GLN A 35 -1.86 0.39 -6.42
C GLN A 35 -0.94 -0.67 -5.83
N LEU A 36 -1.07 -0.96 -4.53
CA LEU A 36 -0.26 -1.97 -3.85
C LEU A 36 -0.48 -3.36 -4.45
N VAL A 37 -1.74 -3.77 -4.65
CA VAL A 37 -2.10 -5.09 -5.21
C VAL A 37 -1.67 -5.29 -6.67
N ARG A 38 -1.10 -4.26 -7.33
CA ARG A 38 -0.52 -4.40 -8.68
C ARG A 38 0.83 -5.12 -8.67
N HIS A 39 1.46 -5.25 -7.52
CA HIS A 39 2.69 -6.02 -7.35
C HIS A 39 2.32 -7.50 -7.22
N ARG A 40 2.46 -8.23 -8.33
CA ARG A 40 1.89 -9.58 -8.50
C ARG A 40 2.67 -10.67 -7.78
N ILE A 41 3.94 -10.44 -7.45
CA ILE A 41 4.80 -11.44 -6.77
C ILE A 41 4.64 -11.27 -5.25
N ALA A 42 3.40 -11.31 -4.79
CA ALA A 42 3.01 -11.21 -3.40
C ALA A 42 1.63 -11.85 -3.21
N SER A 43 1.29 -12.19 -1.97
CA SER A 43 -0.02 -12.71 -1.59
C SER A 43 -0.78 -11.68 -0.78
N TYR A 44 -2.09 -11.56 -0.99
CA TYR A 44 -2.92 -10.53 -0.38
C TYR A 44 -4.18 -11.12 0.26
N THR A 45 -4.56 -10.59 1.41
CA THR A 45 -5.90 -10.74 1.98
C THR A 45 -6.41 -9.36 2.38
N GLN A 46 -7.48 -8.89 1.76
CA GLN A 46 -8.00 -7.54 1.97
C GLN A 46 -9.40 -7.57 2.56
N GLU A 47 -9.68 -6.62 3.44
CA GLU A 47 -11.01 -6.41 4.00
C GLU A 47 -12.06 -6.19 2.89
N SER A 48 -13.06 -7.08 2.86
CA SER A 48 -14.09 -7.12 1.83
C SER A 48 -15.31 -6.27 2.21
N GLN A 49 -15.60 -5.26 1.40
CA GLN A 49 -16.85 -4.48 1.48
C GLN A 49 -18.07 -5.23 0.94
N ARG A 50 -17.92 -6.49 0.49
CA ARG A 50 -19.06 -7.34 0.08
C ARG A 50 -19.72 -8.04 1.27
N TYR A 51 -18.94 -8.34 2.29
CA TYR A 51 -19.36 -9.20 3.40
C TYR A 51 -19.41 -8.45 4.73
N ALA A 52 -18.72 -7.31 4.84
CA ALA A 52 -18.70 -6.47 6.03
C ALA A 52 -19.21 -5.06 5.72
N GLY A 53 -19.93 -4.49 6.68
CA GLY A 53 -20.30 -3.07 6.65
C GLY A 53 -19.07 -2.18 6.66
N VAL A 54 -19.14 -1.03 5.97
CA VAL A 54 -18.00 -0.11 5.87
C VAL A 54 -17.97 0.83 7.07
N ARG A 55 -16.79 0.97 7.69
CA ARG A 55 -16.53 1.96 8.74
C ARG A 55 -16.42 3.37 8.14
N PRO A 56 -16.85 4.44 8.84
CA PRO A 56 -16.77 5.82 8.36
C PRO A 56 -15.34 6.41 8.41
N ASP A 57 -14.32 5.59 8.12
CA ASP A 57 -12.92 5.96 8.20
C ASP A 57 -12.37 6.24 6.80
N TYR A 58 -11.85 7.44 6.57
CA TYR A 58 -11.36 7.89 5.25
C TYR A 58 -10.17 8.85 5.35
N ILE A 59 -9.42 8.98 4.26
CA ILE A 59 -8.24 9.85 4.16
C ILE A 59 -8.59 11.11 3.37
N VAL A 60 -8.26 12.28 3.95
CA VAL A 60 -8.27 13.56 3.24
C VAL A 60 -6.85 13.89 2.78
N PRO A 61 -6.57 13.95 1.46
CA PRO A 61 -5.23 14.26 0.99
C PRO A 61 -4.78 15.67 1.44
N GLY A 62 -3.54 15.79 1.89
CA GLY A 62 -3.00 17.07 2.37
C GLY A 62 -3.04 18.19 1.33
N SER A 63 -2.93 17.86 0.03
CA SER A 63 -3.08 18.83 -1.07
C SER A 63 -4.51 19.40 -1.17
N VAL A 64 -5.53 18.58 -0.93
CA VAL A 64 -6.94 18.99 -0.92
C VAL A 64 -7.20 19.93 0.26
N ALA A 65 -6.69 19.58 1.45
CA ALA A 65 -6.82 20.41 2.64
C ALA A 65 -6.11 21.77 2.45
N LYS A 66 -4.86 21.77 1.95
CA LYS A 66 -4.09 23.00 1.68
C LYS A 66 -4.75 23.92 0.66
N ALA A 67 -5.50 23.37 -0.29
CA ALA A 67 -6.25 24.13 -1.28
C ALA A 67 -7.58 24.71 -0.74
N GLY A 68 -7.91 24.51 0.54
CA GLY A 68 -9.15 25.00 1.16
C GLY A 68 -10.39 24.16 0.88
N TYR A 69 -10.23 22.96 0.31
CA TYR A 69 -11.34 22.05 -0.02
C TYR A 69 -11.59 20.96 1.03
N GLY A 70 -10.88 21.00 2.17
CA GLY A 70 -10.99 19.96 3.20
C GLY A 70 -12.41 19.74 3.70
N ASP A 71 -13.14 20.81 4.01
CA ASP A 71 -14.53 20.71 4.52
C ASP A 71 -15.49 20.19 3.46
N ARG A 72 -15.43 20.73 2.24
CA ARG A 72 -16.26 20.27 1.11
C ARG A 72 -15.99 18.81 0.75
N PHE A 73 -14.74 18.36 0.88
CA PHE A 73 -14.37 16.97 0.67
C PHE A 73 -15.01 16.07 1.74
N ARG A 74 -14.92 16.45 3.02
CA ARG A 74 -15.56 15.71 4.12
C ARG A 74 -17.07 15.62 3.94
N GLU A 75 -17.71 16.75 3.64
CA GLU A 75 -19.16 16.81 3.40
C GLU A 75 -19.59 15.85 2.27
N ALA A 76 -18.85 15.80 1.16
CA ALA A 76 -19.13 14.90 0.05
C ALA A 76 -18.97 13.42 0.46
N VAL A 77 -17.89 13.09 1.17
CA VAL A 77 -17.63 11.72 1.64
C VAL A 77 -18.70 11.27 2.65
N GLU A 78 -19.08 12.14 3.56
CA GLU A 78 -20.13 11.88 4.57
C GLU A 78 -21.51 11.75 3.92
N TYR A 79 -21.82 12.55 2.90
CA TYR A 79 -23.03 12.37 2.09
C TYR A 79 -23.08 10.98 1.44
N CYS A 80 -22.00 10.56 0.77
CA CYS A 80 -21.90 9.22 0.18
C CYS A 80 -22.06 8.12 1.24
N TYR A 81 -21.49 8.32 2.44
CA TYR A 81 -21.62 7.35 3.54
C TYR A 81 -23.06 7.23 4.05
N ARG A 82 -23.75 8.36 4.23
CA ARG A 82 -25.18 8.36 4.62
C ARG A 82 -26.04 7.64 3.58
N LEU A 83 -25.83 7.94 2.29
CA LEU A 83 -26.56 7.26 1.22
C LEU A 83 -26.25 5.75 1.19
N TYR A 84 -25.01 5.34 1.41
CA TYR A 84 -24.65 3.93 1.59
C TYR A 84 -25.45 3.28 2.72
N ARG A 85 -25.55 3.93 3.89
CA ARG A 85 -26.30 3.45 5.05
C ARG A 85 -27.80 3.32 4.76
N GLU A 86 -28.40 4.34 4.13
CA GLU A 86 -29.81 4.33 3.73
C GLU A 86 -30.12 3.17 2.76
N MET A 87 -29.26 2.95 1.76
CA MET A 87 -29.43 1.83 0.83
C MET A 87 -29.35 0.47 1.53
N VAL A 88 -28.38 0.30 2.43
CA VAL A 88 -28.24 -0.92 3.23
C VAL A 88 -29.48 -1.16 4.11
N GLU A 89 -29.98 -0.12 4.77
CA GLU A 89 -31.17 -0.20 5.64
C GLU A 89 -32.44 -0.49 4.83
N ALA A 90 -32.49 -0.08 3.56
CA ALA A 90 -33.54 -0.43 2.61
C ALA A 90 -33.40 -1.86 2.02
N GLY A 91 -32.38 -2.63 2.42
CA GLY A 91 -32.16 -4.00 1.99
C GLY A 91 -31.29 -4.18 0.74
N VAL A 92 -30.64 -3.12 0.25
CA VAL A 92 -29.66 -3.24 -0.85
C VAL A 92 -28.43 -4.03 -0.34
N PRO A 93 -27.98 -5.08 -1.05
CA PRO A 93 -26.79 -5.84 -0.66
C PRO A 93 -25.55 -4.95 -0.54
N TYR A 94 -24.65 -5.26 0.40
CA TYR A 94 -23.42 -4.49 0.61
C TYR A 94 -22.56 -4.37 -0.66
N GLU A 95 -22.53 -5.42 -1.47
CA GLU A 95 -21.71 -5.45 -2.68
C GLU A 95 -22.16 -4.44 -3.75
N ASP A 96 -23.44 -4.06 -3.75
CA ASP A 96 -24.02 -3.06 -4.64
C ASP A 96 -24.00 -1.68 -3.97
N ALA A 97 -24.44 -1.59 -2.71
CA ALA A 97 -24.51 -0.32 -1.99
C ALA A 97 -23.14 0.38 -1.92
N ARG A 98 -22.04 -0.37 -1.79
CA ARG A 98 -20.68 0.18 -1.72
C ARG A 98 -20.24 0.97 -2.96
N TYR A 99 -20.92 0.84 -4.11
CA TYR A 99 -20.54 1.56 -5.33
C TYR A 99 -20.59 3.09 -5.17
N VAL A 100 -21.38 3.59 -4.21
CA VAL A 100 -21.43 5.01 -3.87
C VAL A 100 -20.22 5.49 -3.07
N LEU A 101 -19.47 4.57 -2.44
CA LEU A 101 -18.38 4.92 -1.53
C LEU A 101 -17.15 5.41 -2.31
N PRO A 102 -16.64 6.62 -2.01
CA PRO A 102 -15.41 7.13 -2.58
C PRO A 102 -14.19 6.25 -2.26
N GLN A 103 -13.18 6.31 -3.13
CA GLN A 103 -11.90 5.60 -2.94
C GLN A 103 -11.08 6.12 -1.73
N ALA A 104 -11.52 7.22 -1.11
CA ALA A 104 -10.90 7.79 0.07
C ALA A 104 -11.09 6.93 1.33
N PHE A 105 -12.11 6.06 1.35
CA PHE A 105 -12.35 5.15 2.45
C PHE A 105 -11.15 4.25 2.72
N THR A 106 -10.89 4.00 4.00
CA THR A 106 -9.78 3.17 4.44
C THR A 106 -10.11 1.69 4.32
N THR A 107 -9.06 0.88 4.35
CA THR A 107 -9.13 -0.59 4.31
C THR A 107 -7.91 -1.17 5.02
N SER A 108 -8.06 -2.39 5.53
CA SER A 108 -6.93 -3.19 5.98
C SER A 108 -6.57 -4.26 4.96
N ILE A 109 -5.27 -4.51 4.77
CA ILE A 109 -4.73 -5.52 3.86
C ILE A 109 -3.56 -6.25 4.52
N LEU A 110 -3.63 -7.59 4.53
CA LEU A 110 -2.51 -8.46 4.84
C LEU A 110 -1.74 -8.72 3.54
N MET A 111 -0.43 -8.52 3.56
CA MET A 111 0.45 -8.72 2.42
C MET A 111 1.62 -9.62 2.81
N THR A 112 1.82 -10.72 2.09
CA THR A 112 3.02 -11.57 2.21
C THR A 112 3.89 -11.41 0.97
N VAL A 113 5.15 -11.05 1.15
CA VAL A 113 6.09 -10.73 0.07
C VAL A 113 7.50 -11.17 0.45
N ASN A 114 8.28 -11.63 -0.53
CA ASN A 114 9.68 -11.96 -0.30
C ASN A 114 10.58 -10.71 -0.38
N LEU A 115 11.80 -10.79 0.15
CA LEU A 115 12.72 -9.66 0.21
C LEU A 115 13.12 -9.15 -1.18
N ARG A 116 13.27 -10.03 -2.17
CA ARG A 116 13.56 -9.64 -3.56
C ARG A 116 12.48 -8.71 -4.10
N GLU A 117 11.22 -9.11 -3.97
CA GLU A 117 10.09 -8.33 -4.43
C GLU A 117 9.88 -7.08 -3.57
N LEU A 118 10.08 -7.16 -2.25
CA LEU A 118 10.00 -5.98 -1.37
C LEU A 118 10.99 -4.89 -1.81
N VAL A 119 12.22 -5.27 -2.15
CA VAL A 119 13.21 -4.34 -2.70
C VAL A 119 12.76 -3.77 -4.06
N HIS A 120 12.22 -4.60 -4.95
CA HIS A 120 11.68 -4.13 -6.22
C HIS A 120 10.54 -3.12 -6.03
N ILE A 121 9.60 -3.40 -5.12
CA ILE A 121 8.51 -2.50 -4.74
C ILE A 121 9.08 -1.19 -4.20
N ALA A 122 10.10 -1.25 -3.33
CA ALA A 122 10.76 -0.06 -2.80
C ALA A 122 11.36 0.81 -3.90
N CYS A 123 12.05 0.23 -4.89
CA CYS A 123 12.56 0.99 -6.05
C CYS A 123 11.46 1.74 -6.80
N LEU A 124 10.32 1.09 -7.05
CA LEU A 124 9.21 1.69 -7.79
C LEU A 124 8.42 2.70 -6.97
N ARG A 125 8.25 2.45 -5.66
CA ARG A 125 7.27 3.12 -4.82
C ARG A 125 7.87 4.08 -3.81
N LEU A 126 9.19 4.18 -3.67
CA LEU A 126 9.85 5.27 -2.93
C LEU A 126 10.27 6.43 -3.84
N SER A 127 10.09 6.29 -5.16
CA SER A 127 10.31 7.34 -6.15
C SER A 127 9.44 8.58 -5.87
N PRO A 128 9.93 9.81 -6.09
CA PRO A 128 9.15 11.03 -5.92
C PRO A 128 7.86 11.12 -6.74
N GLN A 129 7.79 10.37 -7.85
CA GLN A 129 6.66 10.33 -8.76
C GLN A 129 5.53 9.41 -8.27
N ALA A 130 5.79 8.52 -7.31
CA ALA A 130 4.78 7.67 -6.72
C ALA A 130 3.82 8.47 -5.82
N GLN A 131 2.56 8.03 -5.73
CA GLN A 131 1.58 8.65 -4.83
C GLN A 131 2.12 8.69 -3.40
N TRP A 132 2.00 9.86 -2.76
CA TRP A 132 2.49 10.11 -1.41
C TRP A 132 2.13 9.01 -0.41
N GLU A 133 0.87 8.59 -0.38
CA GLU A 133 0.39 7.59 0.58
C GLU A 133 1.06 6.24 0.38
N LEU A 134 1.25 5.81 -0.88
CA LEU A 134 1.93 4.56 -1.18
C LEU A 134 3.43 4.64 -0.85
N ARG A 135 4.05 5.81 -1.01
CA ARG A 135 5.44 6.04 -0.56
C ARG A 135 5.55 5.86 0.94
N ASP A 136 4.60 6.38 1.71
CA ASP A 136 4.59 6.29 3.17
C ASP A 136 4.37 4.83 3.63
N VAL A 137 3.45 4.10 3.00
CA VAL A 137 3.22 2.67 3.27
C VAL A 137 4.48 1.85 3.00
N VAL A 138 5.09 2.01 1.82
CA VAL A 138 6.27 1.22 1.45
C VAL A 138 7.48 1.60 2.30
N ARG A 139 7.62 2.87 2.66
CA ARG A 139 8.67 3.31 3.61
C ARG A 139 8.52 2.59 4.95
N ALA A 140 7.31 2.59 5.52
CA ALA A 140 7.04 1.89 6.78
C ALA A 140 7.32 0.38 6.68
N MET A 141 6.94 -0.27 5.58
CA MET A 141 7.25 -1.68 5.34
C MET A 141 8.77 -1.95 5.33
N VAL A 142 9.55 -1.10 4.67
CA VAL A 142 11.02 -1.22 4.64
C VAL A 142 11.63 -0.94 6.01
N GLU A 143 11.11 0.03 6.76
CA GLU A 143 11.55 0.32 8.14
C GLU A 143 11.30 -0.87 9.08
N GLU A 144 10.14 -1.53 8.98
CA GLU A 144 9.85 -2.75 9.74
C GLU A 144 10.76 -3.92 9.32
N ALA A 145 10.97 -4.09 8.01
CA ALA A 145 11.88 -5.11 7.49
C ALA A 145 13.35 -4.86 7.90
N ALA A 146 13.77 -3.59 8.03
CA ALA A 146 15.11 -3.21 8.45
C ALA A 146 15.45 -3.65 9.89
N LYS A 147 14.44 -3.91 10.72
CA LYS A 147 14.64 -4.47 12.07
C LYS A 147 15.15 -5.92 12.02
N VAL A 148 14.87 -6.64 10.93
CA VAL A 148 15.30 -8.03 10.72
C VAL A 148 16.47 -8.12 9.75
N VAL A 149 16.47 -7.27 8.70
CA VAL A 149 17.53 -7.18 7.68
C VAL A 149 18.05 -5.74 7.64
N PRO A 150 19.01 -5.37 8.52
CA PRO A 150 19.52 -4.00 8.62
C PRO A 150 20.07 -3.44 7.29
N GLU A 151 20.53 -4.33 6.41
CA GLU A 151 21.14 -4.02 5.12
C GLU A 151 20.13 -3.62 4.03
N ILE A 152 18.82 -3.73 4.30
CA ILE A 152 17.78 -3.58 3.28
C ILE A 152 17.85 -2.25 2.52
N TRP A 153 18.21 -1.16 3.21
CA TRP A 153 18.35 0.16 2.58
C TRP A 153 19.50 0.19 1.58
N GLU A 154 20.68 -0.28 1.98
CA GLU A 154 21.84 -0.35 1.10
C GLU A 154 21.61 -1.32 -0.06
N LEU A 155 20.99 -2.47 0.23
CA LEU A 155 20.58 -3.46 -0.77
C LEU A 155 19.61 -2.84 -1.80
N THR A 156 18.65 -2.06 -1.33
CA THR A 156 17.68 -1.35 -2.19
C THR A 156 18.41 -0.37 -3.10
N THR A 157 19.28 0.50 -2.56
CA THR A 157 20.06 1.45 -3.37
C THR A 157 20.91 0.75 -4.44
N LYS A 158 21.57 -0.36 -4.09
CA LYS A 158 22.36 -1.16 -5.05
C LYS A 158 21.49 -1.77 -6.15
N ILE A 159 20.33 -2.32 -5.83
CA ILE A 159 19.45 -2.96 -6.82
C ILE A 159 18.75 -1.92 -7.71
N CYS A 160 18.27 -0.80 -7.15
CA CYS A 160 17.58 0.21 -7.94
C CYS A 160 18.50 0.86 -8.99
N SER A 161 19.75 1.19 -8.61
CA SER A 161 20.72 1.79 -9.54
C SER A 161 21.08 0.89 -10.73
N GLN A 162 21.09 -0.44 -10.54
CA GLN A 162 21.30 -1.41 -11.61
C GLN A 162 20.12 -1.51 -12.59
N GLN A 163 18.89 -1.24 -12.15
CA GLN A 163 17.69 -1.28 -13.00
C GLN A 163 17.63 -0.07 -13.94
N GLU A 164 18.05 1.11 -13.47
CA GLU A 164 18.11 2.33 -14.28
C GLU A 164 19.09 2.16 -15.47
N HIS A 165 20.24 1.54 -15.26
CA HIS A 165 21.26 1.31 -16.29
C HIS A 165 20.85 0.28 -17.37
N ARG A 166 19.83 -0.55 -17.11
CA ARG A 166 19.33 -1.54 -18.08
C ARG A 166 18.17 -1.00 -18.94
N SER A 167 17.69 0.19 -18.62
CA SER A 167 16.51 0.80 -19.25
C SER A 167 16.88 1.90 -20.28
N THR A 168 18.19 2.13 -20.48
CA THR A 168 18.80 3.00 -21.51
C THR A 168 19.53 2.16 -22.54
#